data_AF-A0A820UCP9-F1
#
_entry.id   AF-A0A820UCP9-F1
#
_cell.length_a   1.000
_cell.length_b   1.000
_cell.length_c   1.000
_cell.angle_alpha   90.00
_cell.angle_beta   90.00
_cell.angle_gamma   90.00
#
_symmetry.space_group_name_H-M   'P 1'
#
loop_
_entity.id
_entity.type
_entity.pdbx_description
1 polymer ?
#
loop_
_entity_poly.entity_id
_entity_poly.type
_entity_poly.pdbx_seq_one_letter_code
_entity_poly.pdbx_strand_id
1 'polypeptide(L)'
;MSLCSENEHQLKYVLMNMRQQFGSGETNLHTFGKVLWEMGKFDLAEKYFLRMLEQLSPNDPLLADLYQDLGKLASYAGDLDKSMEWRQKAIALKTSNTLISRSNDDKNSHAS
;
A
#
# COMPACT_ATOMS: atom_id res chain seq x y z
N MET A 1 5.76 -4.53 -31.56
CA MET A 1 5.43 -5.56 -30.56
C MET A 1 6.62 -5.72 -29.62
N SER A 2 6.33 -5.67 -28.31
CA SER A 2 7.16 -6.05 -27.15
C SER A 2 8.47 -5.29 -26.84
N LEU A 3 8.36 -4.12 -26.21
CA LEU A 3 9.42 -3.47 -25.42
C LEU A 3 9.17 -3.59 -23.90
N CYS A 4 8.21 -4.42 -23.48
CA CYS A 4 7.80 -4.54 -22.08
C CYS A 4 8.52 -5.66 -21.32
N SER A 5 9.08 -6.66 -22.00
CA SER A 5 9.64 -7.85 -21.33
C SER A 5 10.96 -7.58 -20.60
N GLU A 6 11.78 -6.65 -21.09
CA GLU A 6 13.13 -6.44 -20.54
C GLU A 6 13.09 -5.69 -19.20
N ASN A 7 12.17 -4.73 -19.07
CA ASN A 7 11.96 -4.00 -17.83
C ASN A 7 11.36 -4.89 -16.75
N GLU A 8 10.44 -5.81 -17.08
CA GLU A 8 9.84 -6.71 -16.10
C GLU A 8 10.86 -7.71 -15.51
N HIS A 9 11.80 -8.20 -16.32
CA HIS A 9 12.83 -9.16 -15.87
C HIS A 9 13.87 -8.51 -14.96
N GLN A 10 14.39 -7.33 -15.33
CA GLN A 10 15.32 -6.58 -14.48
C GLN A 10 14.68 -6.19 -13.15
N LEU A 11 13.41 -5.84 -13.20
CA LEU A 11 12.64 -5.41 -12.04
C LEU A 11 12.30 -6.58 -11.11
N LYS A 12 11.98 -7.76 -11.67
CA LYS A 12 11.81 -9.01 -10.91
C LYS A 12 13.11 -9.47 -10.26
N TYR A 13 14.25 -9.25 -10.93
CA TYR A 13 15.58 -9.53 -10.40
C TYR A 13 15.95 -8.59 -9.25
N VAL A 14 15.77 -7.27 -9.39
CA VAL A 14 15.97 -6.29 -8.32
C VAL A 14 15.08 -6.61 -7.11
N LEU A 15 13.81 -6.95 -7.35
CA LEU A 15 12.88 -7.44 -6.33
C LEU A 15 13.40 -8.66 -5.60
N MET A 16 13.87 -9.66 -6.34
CA MET A 16 14.30 -10.94 -5.79
C MET A 16 15.60 -10.80 -5.01
N ASN A 17 16.52 -9.98 -5.50
CA ASN A 17 17.80 -9.67 -4.87
C ASN A 17 17.61 -8.84 -3.58
N MET A 18 16.73 -7.84 -3.59
CA MET A 18 16.45 -7.03 -2.40
C MET A 18 15.61 -7.77 -1.35
N ARG A 19 14.67 -8.63 -1.77
CA ARG A 19 13.93 -9.52 -0.86
C ARG A 19 14.86 -10.50 -0.14
N GLN A 20 15.95 -10.91 -0.81
CA GLN A 20 17.00 -11.74 -0.21
C GLN A 20 17.89 -10.95 0.76
N GLN A 21 18.20 -9.68 0.47
CA GLN A 21 19.07 -8.85 1.32
C GLN A 21 18.36 -8.28 2.57
N PHE A 22 17.08 -7.91 2.46
CA PHE A 22 16.37 -7.15 3.52
C PHE A 22 15.26 -7.95 4.23
N GLY A 23 15.07 -9.23 3.90
CA GLY A 23 14.06 -10.08 4.54
C GLY A 23 12.61 -9.75 4.15
N SER A 24 11.68 -10.64 4.51
CA SER A 24 10.26 -10.63 4.14
C SER A 24 9.41 -9.62 4.93
N GLY A 25 9.93 -8.42 5.18
CA GLY A 25 9.16 -7.36 5.83
C GLY A 25 8.29 -6.64 4.81
N GLU A 26 6.98 -6.57 5.07
CA GLU A 26 5.97 -5.80 4.31
C GLU A 26 6.41 -4.34 4.04
N THR A 27 7.34 -3.83 4.85
CA THR A 27 8.05 -2.56 4.71
C THR A 27 8.84 -2.41 3.39
N ASN A 28 9.30 -3.50 2.77
CA ASN A 28 10.16 -3.43 1.58
C ASN A 28 9.42 -3.01 0.31
N LEU A 29 8.18 -3.47 0.10
CA LEU A 29 7.39 -3.08 -1.08
C LEU A 29 6.88 -1.64 -0.97
N HIS A 30 6.47 -1.23 0.24
CA HIS A 30 6.03 0.14 0.50
C HIS A 30 7.17 1.15 0.31
N THR A 31 8.34 0.86 0.88
CA THR A 31 9.54 1.68 0.70
C THR A 31 9.95 1.75 -0.77
N PHE A 32 9.85 0.66 -1.50
CA PHE A 32 10.16 0.63 -2.93
C PHE A 32 9.19 1.47 -3.77
N GLY A 33 7.88 1.35 -3.52
CA GLY A 33 6.87 2.18 -4.17
C GLY A 33 7.12 3.67 -3.91
N LYS A 34 7.54 4.04 -2.69
CA LYS A 34 7.98 5.41 -2.38
C LYS A 34 9.22 5.84 -3.14
N VAL A 35 10.28 5.02 -3.20
CA VAL A 35 11.49 5.35 -3.96
C VAL A 35 11.15 5.55 -5.45
N LEU A 36 10.30 4.70 -6.03
CA LEU A 36 9.85 4.86 -7.41
C LEU A 36 9.05 6.15 -7.62
N TRP A 37 8.21 6.52 -6.65
CA TRP A 37 7.49 7.79 -6.66
C TRP A 37 8.47 8.97 -6.59
N GLU A 38 9.44 8.96 -5.68
CA GLU A 38 10.50 10.00 -5.59
C GLU A 38 11.31 10.10 -6.90
N MET A 39 11.49 8.98 -7.62
CA MET A 39 12.13 8.95 -8.94
C MET A 39 11.21 9.42 -10.08
N GLY A 40 9.97 9.82 -9.82
CA GLY A 40 8.98 10.22 -10.81
C GLY A 40 8.40 9.07 -11.64
N LYS A 41 8.65 7.81 -11.25
CA LYS A 41 8.16 6.61 -11.94
C LYS A 41 6.80 6.17 -11.38
N PHE A 42 5.80 7.02 -11.55
CA PHE A 42 4.46 6.83 -10.98
C PHE A 42 3.78 5.53 -11.45
N ASP A 43 3.88 5.17 -12.73
CA ASP A 43 3.27 3.93 -13.27
C ASP A 43 3.82 2.66 -12.60
N LEU A 44 5.12 2.66 -12.30
CA LEU A 44 5.74 1.54 -11.61
C LEU A 44 5.32 1.55 -10.14
N ALA A 45 5.39 2.70 -9.47
CA ALA A 45 4.95 2.83 -8.08
C ALA A 45 3.51 2.35 -7.87
N GLU A 46 2.57 2.66 -8.77
CA GLU A 46 1.19 2.14 -8.71
C GLU A 46 1.15 0.61 -8.76
N LYS A 47 1.84 0.00 -9.74
CA LYS A 47 1.90 -1.47 -9.88
C LYS A 47 2.44 -2.15 -8.62
N TYR A 48 3.43 -1.52 -7.97
CA TYR A 48 4.01 -2.05 -6.74
C TYR A 48 3.06 -1.95 -5.55
N PHE A 49 2.40 -0.81 -5.40
CA PHE A 49 1.41 -0.63 -4.34
C PHE A 49 0.22 -1.57 -4.53
N LEU A 50 -0.26 -1.79 -5.76
CA LEU A 50 -1.32 -2.76 -6.04
C LEU A 50 -0.88 -4.20 -5.75
N ARG A 51 0.34 -4.59 -6.10
CA ARG A 51 0.86 -5.93 -5.79
C ARG A 51 1.05 -6.14 -4.29
N MET A 52 1.44 -5.09 -3.56
CA MET A 52 1.49 -5.13 -2.09
C MET A 52 0.09 -5.29 -1.51
N LEU A 53 -0.92 -4.62 -2.10
CA LEU A 53 -2.31 -4.73 -1.69
C LEU A 53 -2.83 -6.18 -1.78
N GLU A 54 -2.45 -6.91 -2.82
CA GLU A 54 -2.81 -8.32 -3.00
C GLU A 54 -2.11 -9.26 -2.01
N GLN A 55 -0.99 -8.84 -1.41
CA GLN A 55 -0.22 -9.64 -0.46
C GLN A 55 -0.57 -9.34 0.99
N LEU A 56 -1.10 -8.16 1.28
CA LEU A 56 -1.50 -7.75 2.61
C LEU A 56 -2.82 -8.42 3.01
N SER A 57 -2.93 -8.74 4.30
CA SER A 57 -4.20 -9.19 4.86
C SER A 57 -5.21 -8.04 4.93
N PRO A 58 -6.53 -8.30 4.80
CA PRO A 58 -7.56 -7.26 4.86
C PRO A 58 -7.64 -6.50 6.20
N ASN A 59 -7.04 -7.05 7.27
CA ASN A 59 -6.93 -6.43 8.58
C ASN A 59 -5.54 -5.83 8.88
N ASP A 60 -4.67 -5.76 7.87
CA ASP A 60 -3.32 -5.26 8.08
C ASP A 60 -3.36 -3.75 8.38
N PRO A 61 -2.70 -3.27 9.45
CA PRO A 61 -2.63 -1.84 9.75
C PRO A 61 -1.96 -1.02 8.63
N LEU A 62 -1.08 -1.62 7.83
CA LEU A 62 -0.40 -0.97 6.71
C LEU A 62 -1.33 -0.72 5.51
N LEU A 63 -2.48 -1.40 5.46
CA LEU A 63 -3.43 -1.30 4.36
C LEU A 63 -4.02 0.11 4.24
N ALA A 64 -4.25 0.78 5.37
CA ALA A 64 -4.73 2.16 5.40
C ALA A 64 -3.70 3.16 4.85
N ASP A 65 -2.41 2.96 5.16
CA ASP A 65 -1.32 3.80 4.66
C ASP A 65 -1.07 3.55 3.17
N LEU A 66 -1.16 2.30 2.74
CA LEU A 66 -1.04 1.92 1.32
C LEU A 66 -2.13 2.56 0.46
N TYR A 67 -3.38 2.56 0.92
CA TYR A 67 -4.47 3.25 0.22
C TYR A 67 -4.30 4.77 0.18
N GLN A 68 -3.73 5.38 1.23
CA GLN A 68 -3.41 6.81 1.18
C GLN A 68 -2.34 7.12 0.12
N ASP A 69 -1.32 6.29 0.01
CA ASP A 69 -0.25 6.50 -0.98
C ASP A 69 -0.72 6.22 -2.41
N LEU A 70 -1.58 5.22 -2.63
CA LEU A 70 -2.29 5.03 -3.90
C LEU A 70 -3.17 6.23 -4.27
N GLY A 71 -3.89 6.80 -3.29
CA GLY A 71 -4.70 7.99 -3.52
C GLY A 71 -3.86 9.22 -3.89
N LYS A 72 -2.72 9.42 -3.24
CA LYS A 72 -1.78 10.48 -3.64
C LYS A 72 -1.27 10.24 -5.05
N LEU A 73 -0.85 9.02 -5.36
CA LEU A 73 -0.31 8.69 -6.68
C LEU A 73 -1.33 8.89 -7.81
N ALA A 74 -2.59 8.48 -7.60
CA ALA A 74 -3.67 8.76 -8.54
C ALA A 74 -3.92 10.26 -8.72
N SER A 75 -3.83 11.05 -7.64
CA SER A 75 -3.91 12.51 -7.71
C SER A 75 -2.77 13.12 -8.53
N TYR A 76 -1.54 12.58 -8.43
CA TYR A 76 -0.40 13.01 -9.24
C TYR A 76 -0.53 12.61 -10.72
N ALA A 77 -1.19 11.48 -10.99
CA ALA A 77 -1.52 11.03 -12.34
C ALA A 77 -2.68 11.85 -12.98
N GLY A 78 -3.32 12.73 -12.22
CA GLY A 78 -4.48 13.53 -12.68
C GLY A 78 -5.82 12.79 -12.58
N ASP A 79 -5.84 11.57 -12.06
CA ASP A 79 -7.04 10.77 -11.86
C ASP A 79 -7.64 11.03 -10.47
N LEU A 80 -8.43 12.10 -10.39
CA LEU A 80 -9.04 12.55 -9.13
C LEU A 80 -10.14 11.60 -8.65
N ASP A 81 -10.89 10.99 -9.55
CA ASP A 81 -11.94 10.01 -9.20
C ASP A 81 -11.33 8.80 -8.49
N LYS A 82 -10.27 8.23 -9.08
CA LYS A 82 -9.56 7.09 -8.49
C LYS A 82 -8.85 7.47 -7.19
N SER A 83 -8.31 8.69 -7.09
CA SER A 83 -7.75 9.24 -5.86
C SER A 83 -8.78 9.28 -4.72
N MET A 84 -9.99 9.75 -5.01
CA MET A 84 -11.07 9.79 -4.02
C MET A 84 -11.48 8.38 -3.58
N GLU A 85 -11.61 7.44 -4.52
CA GLU A 85 -11.95 6.05 -4.19
C GLU A 85 -10.93 5.43 -3.22
N TRP A 86 -9.63 5.58 -3.49
CA TRP A 86 -8.58 5.07 -2.61
C TRP A 86 -8.60 5.73 -1.23
N ARG A 87 -8.79 7.05 -1.17
CA ARG A 87 -8.91 7.77 0.12
C ARG A 87 -10.12 7.31 0.93
N GLN A 88 -11.26 7.07 0.28
CA GLN A 88 -12.45 6.55 0.96
C GLN A 88 -12.19 5.16 1.56
N LYS A 89 -11.50 4.27 0.82
CA LYS A 89 -11.11 2.95 1.35
C LYS A 89 -10.17 3.06 2.55
N ALA A 90 -9.20 3.97 2.51
CA ALA A 90 -8.30 4.23 3.64
C ALA A 90 -9.07 4.69 4.89
N ILE A 91 -10.02 5.61 4.73
CA ILE A 91 -10.85 6.12 5.82
C ILE A 91 -11.74 5.02 6.38
N ALA A 92 -12.37 4.21 5.52
CA ALA A 92 -13.22 3.12 5.94
C ALA A 92 -12.47 2.14 6.85
N LEU A 93 -11.24 1.74 6.48
CA LEU A 93 -10.40 0.88 7.31
C LEU A 93 -10.04 1.54 8.65
N LYS A 94 -9.64 2.81 8.63
CA LYS A 94 -9.26 3.54 9.84
C LYS A 94 -10.44 3.68 10.81
N THR A 95 -11.62 3.98 10.29
CA THR A 95 -12.86 4.06 11.09
C THR A 95 -13.25 2.70 11.64
N SER A 96 -13.21 1.64 10.83
CA SER A 96 -13.49 0.27 11.31
C SER A 96 -12.54 -0.14 12.44
N ASN A 97 -11.24 0.13 12.30
CA ASN A 97 -10.27 -0.18 13.35
C ASN A 97 -10.54 0.64 14.65
N THR A 98 -10.96 1.90 14.50
CA THR A 98 -11.32 2.79 15.62
C THR A 98 -12.61 2.36 16.34
N LEU A 99 -13.56 1.78 15.62
CA LEU A 99 -14.80 1.26 16.22
C LEU A 99 -14.55 -0.03 17.00
N ILE A 100 -13.62 -0.87 16.54
CA ILE A 100 -13.19 -2.08 17.25
C ILE A 100 -12.49 -1.72 18.56
N SER A 101 -11.61 -0.71 18.56
CA SER A 101 -10.91 -0.28 19.78
C SER A 101 -11.88 0.30 20.82
N ARG A 102 -12.83 1.16 20.42
CA ARG A 102 -13.84 1.71 21.33
C ARG A 102 -14.73 0.63 21.98
N SER A 103 -15.08 -0.41 21.22
CA SER A 103 -15.93 -1.49 21.74
C SER A 103 -15.22 -2.36 22.80
N ASN A 104 -13.89 -2.35 22.86
CA ASN A 104 -13.12 -3.08 23.85
C ASN A 104 -12.95 -2.30 25.17
N ASP A 105 -12.97 -0.97 25.11
CA ASP A 105 -12.87 -0.11 26.30
C ASP A 105 -14.18 -0.12 27.13
N ASP A 106 -15.34 -0.24 26.48
CA ASP A 106 -16.65 -0.25 27.16
C ASP A 106 -16.94 -1.55 27.94
N LYS A 107 -16.21 -2.65 27.66
CA LYS A 107 -16.38 -3.93 28.40
C LYS A 107 -15.50 -4.04 29.64
N ASN A 108 -14.46 -3.21 29.79
CA ASN A 108 -13.54 -3.28 30.93
C ASN A 108 -13.90 -2.29 32.06
N SER A 109 -14.89 -1.42 31.86
CA SER A 109 -15.31 -0.40 32.84
C SER A 109 -16.45 -0.84 33.77
N HIS A 110 -16.99 -2.06 33.59
CA HIS A 110 -18.07 -2.61 34.42
C HIS A 110 -17.65 -3.75 35.37
N ALA A 111 -16.35 -4.02 35.51
CA ALA A 111 -15.81 -4.97 36.47
C ALA A 111 -15.00 -4.26 37.57
N SER A 112 -15.69 -3.62 38.52
CA SER A 112 -15.14 -3.17 39.81
C SER A 112 -16.22 -3.17 40.86
#